data_AF-A0A5C5XG56-F1
#
_entry.id   AF-A0A5C5XG56-F1
#
_cell.length_a   1.000
_cell.length_b   1.000
_cell.length_c   1.000
_cell.angle_alpha   90.00
_cell.angle_beta   90.00
_cell.angle_gamma   90.00
#
_symmetry.space_group_name_H-M   'P 1'
#
loop_
_entity.id
_entity.type
_entity.pdbx_description
1 polymer ?
#
loop_
_entity_poly.entity_id
_entity_poly.type
_entity_poly.pdbx_seq_one_letter_code
_entity_poly.pdbx_strand_id
1 'polypeptide(L)'
;MPILVIAVYHCEVAGEPTESLDYQVRYFASDSIDEVMLRLTAEEPVTYRNANGQEVRWVFDDTVAIEFDPDFQDGAEIIGFITGKPKELTE
;
A
#
# COMPACT_ATOMS: atom_id res chain seq x y z
N MET A 1 19.10 -3.05 -1.46
CA MET A 1 18.23 -4.13 -0.98
C MET A 1 16.83 -3.75 -1.38
N PRO A 2 16.15 -4.49 -2.24
CA PRO A 2 14.77 -4.19 -2.57
C PRO A 2 13.88 -4.19 -1.33
N ILE A 3 12.78 -3.45 -1.40
CA ILE A 3 11.81 -3.33 -0.32
C ILE A 3 10.45 -3.76 -0.85
N LEU A 4 9.77 -4.63 -0.12
CA LEU A 4 8.38 -5.00 -0.37
C LEU A 4 7.49 -4.41 0.71
N VAL A 5 6.36 -3.84 0.32
CA VAL A 5 5.42 -3.19 1.24
C VAL A 5 4.03 -3.73 1.01
N ILE A 6 3.28 -3.97 2.08
CA ILE A 6 1.82 -4.02 1.99
C ILE A 6 1.29 -2.63 2.30
N ALA A 7 0.80 -1.95 1.28
CA ALA A 7 0.15 -0.65 1.39
C ALA A 7 -1.37 -0.82 1.49
N VAL A 8 -2.01 0.01 2.29
CA VAL A 8 -3.47 0.09 2.43
C VAL A 8 -3.95 1.36 1.78
N TYR A 9 -5.05 1.24 1.05
CA TYR A 9 -5.76 2.33 0.42
C TYR A 9 -7.19 2.34 0.91
N HIS A 10 -7.71 3.50 1.32
CA HIS A 10 -9.13 3.65 1.61
C HIS A 10 -9.89 4.11 0.38
N CYS A 11 -11.14 3.69 0.28
CA CYS A 11 -12.02 4.12 -0.80
C CYS A 11 -12.81 5.37 -0.40
N GLU A 12 -12.79 6.37 -1.27
CA GLU A 12 -13.69 7.52 -1.23
C GLU A 12 -14.69 7.44 -2.39
N VAL A 13 -15.97 7.74 -2.13
CA VAL A 13 -17.02 7.82 -3.16
C VAL A 13 -17.65 9.20 -3.11
N ALA A 14 -17.60 9.93 -4.22
CA ALA A 14 -18.05 11.31 -4.31
C ALA A 14 -17.45 12.24 -3.22
N GLY A 15 -16.19 11.99 -2.85
CA GLY A 15 -15.44 12.75 -1.83
C GLY A 15 -15.68 12.29 -0.39
N GLU A 16 -16.57 11.32 -0.16
CA GLU A 16 -16.85 10.79 1.18
C GLU A 16 -16.11 9.46 1.42
N PRO A 17 -15.41 9.30 2.56
CA PRO A 17 -14.73 8.05 2.88
C PRO A 17 -15.75 6.93 3.14
N THR A 18 -15.36 5.71 2.78
CA THR A 18 -16.13 4.48 3.04
C THR A 18 -15.35 3.54 3.97
N GLU A 19 -15.98 2.45 4.42
CA GLU A 19 -15.30 1.40 5.20
C GLU A 19 -14.53 0.41 4.31
N SER A 20 -14.45 0.64 3.00
CA SER A 20 -13.75 -0.27 2.08
C SER A 20 -12.26 0.03 2.04
N LEU A 21 -11.45 -1.03 2.18
CA LEU A 21 -9.99 -0.99 2.12
C LEU A 21 -9.49 -1.88 0.98
N ASP A 22 -8.42 -1.45 0.32
CA ASP A 22 -7.66 -2.22 -0.65
C ASP A 22 -6.23 -2.42 -0.13
N TYR A 23 -5.76 -3.66 -0.13
CA TYR A 23 -4.43 -4.03 0.34
C TYR A 23 -3.59 -4.43 -0.86
N GLN A 24 -2.52 -3.68 -1.12
CA GLN A 24 -1.65 -3.89 -2.26
C GLN A 24 -0.25 -4.31 -1.83
N VAL A 25 0.27 -5.36 -2.46
CA VAL A 25 1.68 -5.73 -2.34
C VAL A 25 2.49 -4.95 -3.37
N ARG A 26 3.44 -4.14 -2.91
CA ARG A 26 4.20 -3.18 -3.72
C ARG A 26 5.69 -3.45 -3.58
N TYR A 27 6.33 -3.79 -4.70
CA TYR A 27 7.78 -4.01 -4.77
C TYR A 27 8.51 -2.75 -5.23
N PHE A 28 9.58 -2.40 -4.52
CA PHE A 28 10.44 -1.28 -4.82
C PHE A 28 11.89 -1.73 -4.96
N ALA A 29 12.48 -1.49 -6.13
CA ALA A 29 13.92 -1.60 -6.34
C ALA A 29 14.65 -0.37 -5.74
N SER A 30 14.46 -0.11 -4.45
CA SER A 30 15.12 0.94 -3.68
C SER A 30 15.59 0.35 -2.35
N ASP A 31 16.70 0.86 -1.83
CA ASP A 31 17.27 0.51 -0.52
C ASP A 31 16.94 1.54 0.57
N SER A 32 16.16 2.57 0.25
CA SER A 32 15.77 3.64 1.18
C SER A 32 14.28 3.56 1.50
N ILE A 33 13.97 3.28 2.77
CA ILE A 33 12.57 3.29 3.22
C ILE A 33 11.95 4.68 3.10
N ASP A 34 12.70 5.73 3.35
CA ASP A 34 12.23 7.11 3.22
C ASP A 34 11.83 7.43 1.77
N GLU A 35 12.60 6.94 0.79
CA GLU A 35 12.25 7.08 -0.63
C GLU A 35 10.97 6.30 -0.95
N VAL A 36 10.85 5.07 -0.46
CA VAL A 36 9.65 4.23 -0.67
C VAL A 36 8.41 4.89 -0.07
N MET A 37 8.49 5.39 1.16
CA MET A 37 7.39 6.08 1.82
C MET A 37 7.03 7.39 1.12
N LEU A 38 8.02 8.15 0.65
CA LEU A 38 7.78 9.35 -0.14
C LEU A 38 7.05 9.02 -1.45
N ARG A 39 7.44 7.92 -2.12
CA ARG A 39 6.79 7.48 -3.37
C ARG A 39 5.35 7.02 -3.15
N LEU A 40 5.07 6.33 -2.05
CA LEU A 40 3.71 5.92 -1.69
C LEU A 40 2.81 7.11 -1.34
N THR A 41 3.32 8.02 -0.51
CA THR A 41 2.54 9.20 -0.07
C THR A 41 2.34 10.24 -1.17
N ALA A 42 3.24 10.29 -2.17
CA ALA A 42 3.09 11.14 -3.35
C ALA A 42 2.32 10.49 -4.50
N GLU A 43 1.82 9.26 -4.34
CA GLU A 43 1.06 8.57 -5.39
C GLU A 43 -0.31 9.23 -5.58
N GLU A 44 -0.63 9.59 -6.82
CA GLU A 44 -1.97 10.08 -7.17
C GLU A 44 -2.99 8.95 -6.98
N PRO A 45 -4.15 9.23 -6.34
CA PRO A 45 -5.18 8.22 -6.14
C PRO A 45 -5.63 7.59 -7.46
N VAL A 46 -5.85 6.28 -7.46
CA VAL A 46 -6.48 5.60 -8.59
C VAL A 46 -7.96 6.01 -8.62
N THR A 47 -8.42 6.55 -9.74
CA THR A 47 -9.79 7.06 -9.88
C THR A 47 -10.56 6.42 -11.02
N TYR A 48 -11.87 6.25 -10.82
CA TYR A 48 -12.81 5.81 -11.85
C TYR A 48 -14.24 6.28 -11.54
N ARG A 49 -15.19 6.06 -12.46
CA ARG A 49 -16.62 6.31 -12.22
C ARG A 49 -17.38 5.01 -11.99
N ASN A 50 -18.18 4.95 -10.93
CA ASN A 50 -19.08 3.82 -10.68
C ASN A 50 -20.34 3.89 -11.57
N ALA A 51 -21.23 2.90 -11.43
CA ALA A 51 -22.48 2.81 -12.21
C ALA A 51 -23.45 3.99 -11.99
N ASN A 52 -23.31 4.72 -10.88
CA ASN A 52 -24.11 5.91 -10.57
C ASN A 52 -23.45 7.20 -11.10
N GLY A 53 -22.33 7.09 -11.83
CA GLY A 53 -21.57 8.22 -12.34
C GLY A 53 -20.77 8.98 -11.27
N GLN A 54 -20.70 8.46 -10.05
CA GLN A 54 -19.92 9.04 -8.95
C GLN A 54 -18.43 8.70 -9.16
N GLU A 55 -17.56 9.64 -8.83
CA GLU A 55 -16.13 9.39 -8.76
C GLU A 55 -15.81 8.50 -7.57
N VAL A 56 -15.01 7.46 -7.81
CA VAL A 56 -14.44 6.59 -6.81
C VAL A 56 -12.93 6.81 -6.82
N ARG A 57 -12.33 6.98 -5.65
CA ARG A 57 -10.89 7.20 -5.48
C ARG A 57 -10.34 6.21 -4.48
N TRP A 58 -9.20 5.61 -4.79
CA TRP A 58 -8.42 4.79 -3.86
C TRP A 58 -7.19 5.59 -3.44
N VAL A 59 -7.21 6.10 -2.21
CA VAL A 59 -6.20 7.00 -1.67
C VAL A 59 -5.30 6.20 -0.75
N PHE A 60 -3.98 6.39 -0.86
CA PHE A 60 -3.03 5.76 0.05
C PHE A 60 -3.32 6.22 1.49
N ASP A 61 -3.39 5.27 2.41
CA ASP A 61 -3.69 5.49 3.83
C ASP A 61 -2.46 5.19 4.70
N ASP A 62 -2.01 3.93 4.71
CA ASP A 62 -0.91 3.50 5.57
C ASP A 62 -0.16 2.28 4.97
N THR A 63 0.95 1.90 5.61
CA THR A 63 1.65 0.65 5.38
C THR A 63 1.42 -0.33 6.52
N VAL A 64 1.12 -1.58 6.18
CA VAL A 64 0.79 -2.62 7.17
C VAL A 64 2.01 -3.46 7.52
N ALA A 65 2.86 -3.70 6.53
CA ALA A 65 4.08 -4.48 6.67
C ALA A 65 5.12 -4.01 5.65
N ILE A 66 6.37 -4.08 6.06
CA ILE A 66 7.54 -3.75 5.24
C ILE A 66 8.54 -4.90 5.40
N GLU A 67 9.02 -5.42 4.27
CA GLU A 67 10.06 -6.44 4.21
C GLU A 67 11.26 -5.93 3.42
N PHE A 68 12.44 -6.06 4.02
CA PHE A 68 13.71 -5.64 3.44
C PHE A 68 14.43 -6.84 2.85
N ASP A 69 14.97 -6.65 1.65
CA ASP A 69 15.72 -7.68 0.92
C ASP A 69 14.97 -9.01 0.81
N PRO A 70 13.70 -9.01 0.34
CA PRO A 70 12.94 -10.25 0.28
C PRO A 70 13.60 -11.25 -0.68
N ASP A 71 13.77 -12.48 -0.20
CA ASP A 71 14.36 -13.58 -0.97
C ASP A 71 13.26 -14.35 -1.73
N PHE A 72 12.84 -13.81 -2.87
CA PHE A 72 11.91 -14.48 -3.77
C PHE A 72 12.66 -15.24 -4.86
N GLN A 73 12.29 -16.51 -5.04
CA GLN A 73 12.69 -17.29 -6.20
C GLN A 73 11.63 -17.17 -7.30
N ASP A 74 12.04 -17.29 -8.56
CA ASP A 74 11.11 -17.31 -9.68
C ASP A 74 10.07 -18.42 -9.48
N GLY A 75 8.79 -18.06 -9.58
CA GLY A 75 7.66 -18.96 -9.32
C GLY A 75 7.29 -19.11 -7.84
N ALA A 76 7.95 -18.37 -6.93
CA ALA A 76 7.50 -18.28 -5.55
C ALA A 76 6.12 -17.61 -5.49
N GLU A 77 5.19 -18.26 -4.80
CA GLU A 77 3.90 -17.68 -4.43
C GLU A 77 4.04 -17.04 -3.05
N ILE A 78 3.66 -15.76 -2.94
CA ILE A 78 3.61 -15.07 -1.66
C ILE A 78 2.26 -15.42 -1.01
N ILE A 79 2.26 -16.43 -0.14
CA ILE A 79 1.04 -16.99 0.48
C ILE A 79 0.61 -16.26 1.78
N GLY A 80 1.17 -15.11 2.07
CA GLY A 80 0.73 -14.24 3.17
C GLY A 80 1.86 -13.45 3.82
N PHE A 81 1.47 -12.41 4.55
CA PHE A 81 2.36 -11.63 5.39
C PHE A 81 1.89 -11.71 6.84
N ILE A 82 2.82 -11.82 7.77
CA ILE A 82 2.51 -11.71 9.19
C ILE A 82 2.39 -10.22 9.52
N THR A 83 1.16 -9.74 9.63
CA THR A 83 0.86 -8.36 9.98
C THR A 83 0.78 -8.24 11.52
N GLY A 84 1.86 -7.75 12.11
CA GLY A 84 1.83 -7.22 13.47
C GLY A 84 1.93 -5.70 13.39
N LYS A 85 1.02 -4.97 14.05
CA LYS A 85 1.27 -3.53 14.31
C LYS A 85 2.64 -3.43 14.99
N PRO A 86 3.65 -2.76 14.41
CA PRO A 86 4.87 -2.46 15.14
C PRO A 86 4.42 -1.65 16.37
N LYS A 87 4.59 -2.21 17.57
CA LYS A 87 4.65 -1.37 18.76
C LYS A 87 5.95 -0.60 18.60
N GLU A 88 5.85 0.72 18.40
CA GLU A 88 6.95 1.69 18.40
C GLU A 88 7.68 1.90 17.07
N LEU A 89 7.14 2.80 16.26
CA LEU A 89 7.92 3.85 15.58
C LEU A 89 7.49 5.19 16.17
N THR A 90 7.80 5.37 17.46
CA THR A 90 7.75 6.66 18.15
C THR A 90 9.12 6.85 18.78
N GLU A 91 10.00 7.54 18.06
CA GLU A 91 10.99 8.46 18.61
C GLU A 91 11.07 9.70 17.70
#